data_AF-A0A2V4QPL3-F1
#
_entry.id   AF-A0A2V4QPL3-F1
#
_cell.length_a   1.000
_cell.length_b   1.000
_cell.length_c   1.000
_cell.angle_alpha   90.00
_cell.angle_beta   90.00
_cell.angle_gamma   90.00
#
_symmetry.space_group_name_H-M   'P 1'
#
loop_
_entity.id
_entity.type
_entity.pdbx_description
1 polymer ?
#
loop_
_entity_poly.entity_id
_entity_poly.type
_entity_poly.pdbx_seq_one_letter_code
_entity_poly.pdbx_strand_id
1 'polypeptide(L)'
;MNPIHNRFSNIEVLRHSSLDDIQALKSEGHLEVNGKSYKISAAESGEITVLKPDQPSKANKFFKVATHLVGVKSQREQIAQVINEKMATAPRLDRMPGRRMNPEEGGSSSVANAIKLAEAQLSAKKTFASLQQWAEAAQKARRKDEEHVYMMYKDDVPGTTPMNTRQQSNYLHTLKALNEQNQLIIRPQSQDHLRNKELDLNAFMAERPESRDGFYRLMPKKDRDPGKDSGRLTIGVEPKYAAQLAHAMVTLIDRDKSVTQGKVAGPANYGKRTDSAILYINGDLETAARLAEELKTLSGIPADGFVEHTPLSMQSTGRGFSYAEDADKNQISHGLSRARVIVDALKLEGPLDARLKTALAAHGFDTENPALRKSR
;
A
#
# COMPACT_ATOMS: atom_id res chain seq x y z
N MET A 1 48.76 -4.97 11.48
CA MET A 1 47.44 -4.70 10.87
C MET A 1 46.51 -5.79 11.35
N ASN A 2 45.35 -5.43 11.93
CA ASN A 2 44.35 -6.43 12.29
C ASN A 2 43.76 -7.04 11.02
N PRO A 3 43.62 -8.37 10.91
CA PRO A 3 43.02 -9.00 9.75
C PRO A 3 41.55 -8.58 9.63
N ILE A 4 41.15 -8.08 8.46
CA ILE A 4 39.74 -7.82 8.13
C ILE A 4 39.09 -9.17 7.85
N HIS A 5 38.26 -9.65 8.78
CA HIS A 5 37.58 -10.94 8.69
C HIS A 5 36.31 -10.90 7.83
N ASN A 6 35.65 -9.75 7.74
CA ASN A 6 34.40 -9.57 6.99
C ASN A 6 34.66 -8.94 5.61
N ARG A 7 34.67 -9.79 4.57
CA ARG A 7 34.88 -9.38 3.18
C ARG A 7 33.73 -9.83 2.30
N PHE A 8 33.11 -8.88 1.60
CA PHE A 8 32.03 -9.15 0.67
C PHE A 8 32.42 -8.72 -0.74
N SER A 9 32.20 -9.58 -1.73
CA SER A 9 32.56 -9.31 -3.12
C SER A 9 31.71 -8.18 -3.73
N ASN A 10 30.48 -7.97 -3.26
CA ASN A 10 29.63 -6.83 -3.63
C ASN A 10 28.53 -6.56 -2.58
N ILE A 11 27.72 -5.51 -2.80
CA ILE A 11 26.65 -5.08 -1.89
C ILE A 11 25.54 -6.12 -1.79
N GLU A 12 25.22 -6.86 -2.85
CA GLU A 12 24.18 -7.87 -2.78
C GLU A 12 24.61 -9.09 -1.95
N VAL A 13 25.89 -9.46 -1.99
CA VAL A 13 26.42 -10.49 -1.09
C VAL A 13 26.36 -10.02 0.36
N LEU A 14 26.63 -8.73 0.64
CA LEU A 14 26.41 -8.14 1.97
C LEU A 14 24.92 -8.14 2.36
N ARG A 15 24.00 -7.91 1.42
CA ARG A 15 22.54 -7.95 1.68
C ARG A 15 22.07 -9.34 2.07
N HIS A 16 22.72 -10.39 1.57
CA HIS A 16 22.35 -11.78 1.84
C HIS A 16 23.24 -12.45 2.90
N SER A 17 24.20 -11.72 3.51
CA SER A 17 25.06 -12.27 4.57
C SER A 17 24.31 -12.52 5.88
N SER A 18 24.90 -13.34 6.75
CA SER A 18 24.29 -13.72 8.03
C SER A 18 24.30 -12.55 9.03
N LEU A 19 23.40 -12.62 10.03
CA LEU A 19 23.34 -11.61 11.09
C LEU A 19 24.55 -11.66 12.04
N ASP A 20 25.16 -12.84 12.20
CA ASP A 20 26.33 -13.03 13.05
C ASP A 20 27.56 -12.30 12.49
N ASP A 21 27.72 -12.30 11.15
CA ASP A 21 28.75 -11.52 10.46
C ASP A 21 28.58 -10.01 10.71
N ILE A 22 27.33 -9.54 10.83
CA ILE A 22 27.01 -8.12 11.06
C ILE A 22 27.20 -7.72 12.53
N GLN A 23 26.98 -8.61 13.49
CA GLN A 23 27.26 -8.35 14.90
C GLN A 23 28.78 -8.25 15.17
N ALA A 24 29.58 -9.09 14.51
CA ALA A 24 31.05 -9.02 14.59
C ALA A 24 31.62 -7.68 14.06
N LEU A 25 30.91 -7.02 13.14
CA LEU A 25 31.30 -5.68 12.64
C LEU A 25 31.26 -4.59 13.71
N LYS A 26 30.46 -4.76 14.77
CA LYS A 26 30.44 -3.81 15.90
C LYS A 26 31.68 -3.89 16.78
N SER A 27 32.28 -5.07 16.92
CA SER A 27 33.49 -5.27 17.72
C SER A 27 34.77 -4.92 16.96
N GLU A 28 34.80 -5.14 15.65
CA GLU A 28 36.00 -4.93 14.83
C GLU A 28 36.02 -3.57 14.12
N GLY A 29 34.86 -2.97 13.83
CA GLY A 29 34.75 -1.61 13.29
C GLY A 29 35.24 -1.42 11.84
N HIS A 30 35.51 -2.50 11.10
CA HIS A 30 36.03 -2.44 9.74
C HIS A 30 35.37 -3.50 8.83
N LEU A 31 35.12 -3.14 7.56
CA LEU A 31 34.49 -4.00 6.56
C LEU A 31 35.10 -3.80 5.18
N GLU A 32 35.23 -4.86 4.39
CA GLU A 32 35.58 -4.73 2.96
C GLU A 32 34.39 -5.10 2.07
N VAL A 33 34.04 -4.22 1.12
CA VAL A 33 33.01 -4.49 0.09
C VAL A 33 33.56 -4.12 -1.27
N ASN A 34 33.54 -5.06 -2.22
CA ASN A 34 34.02 -4.85 -3.58
C ASN A 34 35.49 -4.35 -3.62
N GLY A 35 36.36 -4.99 -2.83
CA GLY A 35 37.79 -4.66 -2.75
C GLY A 35 38.12 -3.33 -2.05
N LYS A 36 37.14 -2.65 -1.46
CA LYS A 36 37.32 -1.36 -0.76
C LYS A 36 37.06 -1.52 0.72
N SER A 37 38.00 -1.06 1.54
CA SER A 37 37.88 -1.07 3.00
C SER A 37 37.09 0.15 3.49
N TYR A 38 36.19 -0.08 4.44
CA TYR A 38 35.34 0.91 5.07
C TYR A 38 35.46 0.78 6.58
N LYS A 39 35.50 1.92 7.28
CA LYS A 39 35.44 1.97 8.74
C LYS A 39 34.00 2.17 9.19
N ILE A 40 33.58 1.41 10.17
CA ILE A 40 32.23 1.40 10.71
C ILE A 40 32.28 1.98 12.12
N SER A 41 31.48 3.00 12.36
CA SER A 41 31.37 3.64 13.68
C SER A 41 29.91 3.84 14.06
N ALA A 42 29.56 3.51 15.29
CA ALA A 42 28.27 3.85 15.86
C ALA A 42 28.23 5.38 16.10
N ALA A 43 27.26 6.06 15.51
CA ALA A 43 26.97 7.45 15.82
C ALA A 43 26.32 7.55 17.21
N GLU A 44 26.38 8.73 17.84
CA GLU A 44 25.73 9.01 19.13
C GLU A 44 24.20 8.78 19.09
N SER A 45 23.59 8.78 17.89
CA SER A 45 22.18 8.43 17.64
C SER A 45 21.89 6.92 17.62
N GLY A 46 22.90 6.06 17.76
CA GLY A 46 22.78 4.61 17.63
C GLY A 46 22.78 4.09 16.19
N GLU A 47 22.76 4.97 15.19
CA GLU A 47 22.87 4.61 13.77
C GLU A 47 24.31 4.31 13.37
N ILE A 48 24.50 3.33 12.47
CA ILE A 48 25.83 2.99 11.98
C ILE A 48 26.23 3.91 10.83
N THR A 49 27.35 4.62 11.02
CA THR A 49 27.99 5.45 10.00
C THR A 49 29.20 4.74 9.40
N VAL A 50 29.21 4.65 8.07
CA VAL A 50 30.31 4.08 7.27
C VAL A 50 31.24 5.22 6.84
N LEU A 51 32.56 5.11 7.00
CA LEU A 51 33.57 6.11 6.62
C LEU A 51 34.63 5.49 5.70
N LYS A 52 35.21 6.30 4.80
CA LYS A 52 36.41 5.91 4.04
C LYS A 52 37.65 5.94 4.95
N PRO A 53 38.70 5.16 4.64
CA PRO A 53 39.96 5.18 5.41
C PRO A 53 40.64 6.57 5.42
N ASP A 54 40.45 7.36 4.36
CA ASP A 54 41.26 8.57 4.11
C ASP A 54 40.50 9.90 4.30
N GLN A 55 39.33 9.89 4.94
CA GLN A 55 38.57 11.14 5.20
C GLN A 55 38.40 11.43 6.70
N PRO A 56 38.89 12.58 7.20
CA PRO A 56 38.70 12.97 8.59
C PRO A 56 37.24 13.32 8.91
N SER A 57 36.83 13.04 10.15
CA SER A 57 35.47 13.14 10.70
C SER A 57 34.79 14.52 10.60
N LYS A 58 35.50 15.56 10.16
CA LYS A 58 34.98 16.94 10.07
C LYS A 58 34.32 17.31 8.73
N ALA A 59 34.24 16.41 7.76
CA ALA A 59 33.64 16.68 6.44
C ALA A 59 32.10 16.59 6.36
N ASN A 60 31.39 16.41 7.48
CA ASN A 60 29.93 16.17 7.49
C ASN A 60 29.06 17.40 7.17
N LYS A 61 29.62 18.61 6.99
CA LYS A 61 28.84 19.83 6.73
C LYS A 61 28.76 20.28 5.27
N PHE A 62 29.59 19.74 4.37
CA PHE A 62 29.69 20.24 2.99
C PHE A 62 28.92 19.45 1.92
N PHE A 63 28.37 18.26 2.23
CA PHE A 63 27.68 17.42 1.22
C PHE A 63 26.15 17.36 1.35
N LYS A 64 25.55 18.11 2.29
CA LYS A 64 24.07 18.15 2.42
C LYS A 64 23.36 18.87 1.25
N VAL A 65 24.12 19.50 0.35
CA VAL A 65 23.59 20.31 -0.77
C VAL A 65 23.74 19.61 -2.14
N ALA A 66 24.49 18.49 -2.23
CA ALA A 66 24.76 17.84 -3.51
C ALA A 66 23.98 16.53 -3.77
N THR A 67 23.11 16.08 -2.85
CA THR A 67 22.35 14.82 -3.00
C THR A 67 21.04 14.94 -3.78
N HIS A 68 20.69 16.14 -4.27
CA HIS A 68 19.51 16.36 -5.11
C HIS A 68 19.75 16.25 -6.62
N LEU A 69 20.96 15.85 -7.05
CA LEU A 69 21.27 15.65 -8.46
C LEU A 69 21.67 14.20 -8.72
N VAL A 70 20.81 13.51 -9.47
CA VAL A 70 20.96 12.16 -10.07
C VAL A 70 20.71 10.98 -9.09
N GLY A 71 19.65 10.21 -9.41
CA GLY A 71 19.09 9.11 -8.61
C GLY A 71 19.94 7.83 -8.51
N VAL A 72 21.18 7.94 -8.04
CA VAL A 72 21.99 6.78 -7.65
C VAL A 72 22.51 7.01 -6.24
N LYS A 73 21.94 6.30 -5.25
CA LYS A 73 22.46 6.33 -3.86
C LYS A 73 23.93 5.96 -3.88
N SER A 74 24.77 6.69 -3.15
CA SER A 74 26.19 6.38 -3.08
C SER A 74 26.41 4.98 -2.49
N GLN A 75 27.49 4.29 -2.89
CA GLN A 75 27.81 2.94 -2.38
C GLN A 75 27.85 2.88 -0.84
N ARG A 76 28.22 4.00 -0.20
CA ARG A 76 28.24 4.21 1.25
C ARG A 76 26.84 4.17 1.87
N GLU A 77 25.89 4.90 1.29
CA GLU A 77 24.51 4.95 1.77
C GLU A 77 23.82 3.61 1.59
N GLN A 78 24.14 2.90 0.51
CA GLN A 78 23.64 1.55 0.28
C GLN A 78 24.16 0.56 1.34
N ILE A 79 25.46 0.61 1.66
CA ILE A 79 26.06 -0.24 2.72
C ILE A 79 25.44 0.11 4.09
N ALA A 80 25.35 1.40 4.43
CA ALA A 80 24.75 1.83 5.70
C ALA A 80 23.27 1.40 5.82
N GLN A 81 22.51 1.55 4.74
CA GLN A 81 21.12 1.12 4.67
C GLN A 81 20.99 -0.39 4.91
N VAL A 82 21.78 -1.23 4.21
CA VAL A 82 21.73 -2.69 4.37
C VAL A 82 22.05 -3.13 5.80
N ILE A 83 23.07 -2.51 6.41
CA ILE A 83 23.47 -2.84 7.79
C ILE A 83 22.37 -2.44 8.78
N ASN A 84 21.81 -1.23 8.64
CA ASN A 84 20.75 -0.73 9.52
C ASN A 84 19.45 -1.54 9.35
N GLU A 85 19.07 -1.91 8.13
CA GLU A 85 17.92 -2.79 7.83
C GLU A 85 18.07 -4.14 8.52
N LYS A 86 19.22 -4.80 8.39
CA LYS A 86 19.48 -6.10 9.04
C LYS A 86 19.42 -5.99 10.57
N MET A 87 20.01 -4.94 11.12
CA MET A 87 20.00 -4.68 12.56
C MET A 87 18.58 -4.41 13.09
N ALA A 88 17.72 -3.77 12.31
CA ALA A 88 16.31 -3.55 12.66
C ALA A 88 15.48 -4.85 12.63
N THR A 89 15.85 -5.80 11.76
CA THR A 89 15.18 -7.11 11.64
C THR A 89 15.72 -8.20 12.56
N ALA A 90 16.81 -7.94 13.29
CA ALA A 90 17.39 -8.92 14.22
C ALA A 90 16.43 -9.15 15.41
N PRO A 91 16.07 -10.41 15.74
CA PRO A 91 15.31 -10.70 16.94
C PRO A 91 16.11 -10.21 18.16
N ARG A 92 15.46 -9.46 19.06
CA ARG A 92 16.03 -9.20 20.38
C ARG A 92 16.15 -10.55 21.08
N LEU A 93 17.35 -11.11 21.10
CA LEU A 93 17.70 -12.23 21.98
C LEU A 93 17.52 -11.71 23.42
N ASP A 94 16.35 -12.00 24.00
CA ASP A 94 16.12 -11.86 25.42
C ASP A 94 17.21 -12.64 26.14
N ARG A 95 18.03 -11.90 26.89
CA ARG A 95 19.05 -12.46 27.76
C ARG A 95 18.38 -13.37 28.78
N MET A 96 18.89 -14.61 28.85
CA MET A 96 18.68 -15.54 29.96
C MET A 96 18.80 -14.83 31.32
N PRO A 97 18.00 -15.23 32.33
CA PRO A 97 17.80 -14.47 33.56
C PRO A 97 19.02 -14.61 34.47
N GLY A 98 19.57 -13.49 34.93
CA GLY A 98 20.64 -13.55 35.92
C GLY A 98 21.51 -12.31 36.08
N ARG A 99 20.94 -11.10 36.15
CA ARG A 99 21.56 -9.98 36.89
C ARG A 99 20.60 -8.81 37.02
N ARG A 100 20.26 -8.46 38.26
CA ARG A 100 19.59 -7.21 38.62
C ARG A 100 20.42 -6.02 38.12
N MET A 101 19.83 -5.20 37.27
CA MET A 101 20.21 -3.80 37.07
C MET A 101 18.91 -3.00 36.89
N ASN A 102 18.81 -1.88 37.60
CA ASN A 102 17.63 -1.04 37.75
C ASN A 102 17.11 -0.49 36.40
N PRO A 103 15.80 -0.24 36.27
CA PRO A 103 15.23 0.36 35.07
C PRO A 103 15.49 1.87 35.08
N GLU A 104 16.34 2.34 34.17
CA GLU A 104 16.23 3.69 33.64
C GLU A 104 15.27 3.66 32.44
N GLU A 105 14.13 4.32 32.61
CA GLU A 105 13.16 4.59 31.58
C GLU A 105 13.70 5.64 30.58
N GLY A 106 13.42 5.43 29.30
CA GLY A 106 13.47 6.51 28.29
C GLY A 106 14.44 6.27 27.13
N GLY A 107 13.92 5.94 25.94
CA GLY A 107 14.70 6.02 24.70
C GLY A 107 14.13 5.26 23.50
N SER A 108 13.37 4.19 23.71
CA SER A 108 12.90 3.33 22.60
C SER A 108 11.60 3.83 21.92
N SER A 109 10.78 4.64 22.60
CA SER A 109 9.48 5.09 22.09
C SER A 109 9.57 6.30 21.15
N SER A 110 10.49 7.25 21.40
CA SER A 110 10.59 8.49 20.64
C SER A 110 11.09 8.26 19.21
N VAL A 111 12.07 7.37 19.02
CA VAL A 111 12.64 7.04 17.71
C VAL A 111 11.63 6.28 16.85
N ALA A 112 10.94 5.29 17.41
CA ALA A 112 9.90 4.53 16.71
C ALA A 112 8.73 5.44 16.26
N ASN A 113 8.33 6.39 17.11
CA ASN A 113 7.29 7.36 16.77
C ASN A 113 7.75 8.35 15.69
N ALA A 114 9.01 8.80 15.74
CA ALA A 114 9.58 9.68 14.72
C ALA A 114 9.66 8.99 13.34
N ILE A 115 10.03 7.71 13.29
CA ILE A 115 10.07 6.92 12.06
C ILE A 115 8.66 6.77 11.48
N LYS A 116 7.67 6.35 12.30
CA LYS A 116 6.27 6.24 11.87
C LYS A 116 5.71 7.56 11.34
N LEU A 117 6.03 8.68 12.00
CA LEU A 117 5.61 10.00 11.55
C LEU A 117 6.24 10.37 10.20
N ALA A 118 7.54 10.11 10.02
CA ALA A 118 8.23 10.37 8.76
C ALA A 118 7.68 9.51 7.62
N GLU A 119 7.37 8.24 7.87
CA GLU A 119 6.73 7.33 6.90
C GLU A 119 5.32 7.81 6.52
N ALA A 120 4.51 8.20 7.50
CA ALA A 120 3.18 8.74 7.27
C ALA A 120 3.23 10.03 6.44
N GLN A 121 4.15 10.95 6.76
CA GLN A 121 4.35 12.19 5.99
C GLN A 121 4.83 11.91 4.57
N LEU A 122 5.77 10.98 4.38
CA LEU A 122 6.24 10.61 3.06
C LEU A 122 5.11 10.02 2.23
N SER A 123 4.25 9.21 2.85
CA SER A 123 3.13 8.63 2.14
C SER A 123 2.06 9.64 1.78
N ALA A 124 1.69 10.54 2.68
CA ALA A 124 0.77 11.65 2.40
C ALA A 124 1.26 12.49 1.21
N LYS A 125 2.56 12.80 1.16
CA LYS A 125 3.19 13.51 0.03
C LYS A 125 3.05 12.76 -1.30
N LYS A 126 3.28 11.44 -1.31
CA LYS A 126 3.12 10.63 -2.53
C LYS A 126 1.66 10.60 -2.99
N THR A 127 0.73 10.44 -2.06
CA THR A 127 -0.71 10.40 -2.34
C THR A 127 -1.20 11.75 -2.88
N PHE A 128 -0.81 12.86 -2.25
CA PHE A 128 -1.12 14.21 -2.77
C PHE A 128 -0.48 14.45 -4.14
N ALA A 129 0.78 14.07 -4.34
CA ALA A 129 1.46 14.21 -5.63
C ALA A 129 0.73 13.46 -6.76
N SER A 130 0.16 12.27 -6.49
CA SER A 130 -0.64 11.54 -7.48
C SER A 130 -1.95 12.25 -7.83
N LEU A 131 -2.63 12.89 -6.85
CA LEU A 131 -3.81 13.73 -7.12
C LEU A 131 -3.40 14.95 -7.98
N GLN A 132 -2.27 15.59 -7.64
CA GLN A 132 -1.78 16.73 -8.39
C GLN A 132 -1.44 16.34 -9.84
N GLN A 133 -0.76 15.21 -10.06
CA GLN A 133 -0.48 14.69 -11.41
C GLN A 133 -1.77 14.46 -12.22
N TRP A 134 -2.79 13.88 -11.59
CA TRP A 134 -4.10 13.70 -12.21
C TRP A 134 -4.75 15.04 -12.57
N ALA A 135 -4.71 16.01 -11.67
CA ALA A 135 -5.25 17.35 -11.89
C ALA A 135 -4.49 18.12 -12.99
N GLU A 136 -3.17 17.97 -13.07
CA GLU A 136 -2.33 18.55 -14.13
C GLU A 136 -2.68 17.95 -15.51
N ALA A 137 -2.91 16.64 -15.57
CA ALA A 137 -3.40 15.98 -16.78
C ALA A 137 -4.78 16.51 -17.19
N ALA A 138 -5.71 16.62 -16.24
CA ALA A 138 -7.04 17.19 -16.46
C ALA A 138 -6.99 18.65 -16.91
N GLN A 139 -6.08 19.47 -16.37
CA GLN A 139 -5.92 20.87 -16.75
C GLN A 139 -5.51 21.03 -18.22
N LYS A 140 -4.66 20.12 -18.72
CA LYS A 140 -4.18 20.10 -20.11
C LYS A 140 -5.18 19.51 -21.09
N ALA A 141 -6.19 18.78 -20.60
CA ALA A 141 -7.20 18.16 -21.44
C ALA A 141 -8.19 19.16 -22.05
N ARG A 142 -8.70 18.80 -23.23
CA ARG A 142 -9.73 19.59 -23.93
C ARG A 142 -11.06 19.57 -23.17
N ARG A 143 -11.47 18.38 -22.73
CA ARG A 143 -12.64 18.17 -21.86
C ARG A 143 -12.19 18.20 -20.40
N LYS A 144 -12.97 18.88 -19.55
CA LYS A 144 -12.69 19.05 -18.12
C LYS A 144 -13.92 18.76 -17.26
N ASP A 145 -14.91 18.08 -17.84
CA ASP A 145 -16.09 17.62 -17.13
C ASP A 145 -15.77 16.43 -16.21
N GLU A 146 -16.62 16.22 -15.20
CA GLU A 146 -16.46 15.20 -14.16
C GLU A 146 -16.26 13.79 -14.73
N GLU A 147 -17.03 13.43 -15.76
CA GLU A 147 -16.93 12.12 -16.42
C GLU A 147 -15.55 11.94 -17.07
N HIS A 148 -15.07 12.94 -17.82
CA HIS A 148 -13.76 12.85 -18.45
C HIS A 148 -12.62 12.74 -17.43
N VAL A 149 -12.66 13.55 -16.36
CA VAL A 149 -11.64 13.49 -15.30
C VAL A 149 -11.69 12.13 -14.59
N TYR A 150 -12.88 11.60 -14.31
CA TYR A 150 -13.06 10.27 -13.72
C TYR A 150 -12.50 9.15 -14.61
N MET A 151 -12.70 9.22 -15.92
CA MET A 151 -12.17 8.20 -16.84
C MET A 151 -10.64 8.17 -16.83
N MET A 152 -9.94 9.31 -16.65
CA MET A 152 -8.48 9.30 -16.46
C MET A 152 -8.04 8.49 -15.24
N TYR A 153 -8.80 8.54 -14.14
CA TYR A 153 -8.56 7.68 -12.98
C TYR A 153 -8.81 6.22 -13.34
N LYS A 154 -9.94 5.92 -13.99
CA LYS A 154 -10.39 4.56 -14.28
C LYS A 154 -9.51 3.82 -15.31
N ASP A 155 -8.87 4.58 -16.19
CA ASP A 155 -8.00 4.09 -17.25
C ASP A 155 -6.52 4.02 -16.78
N ASP A 156 -6.22 4.43 -15.55
CA ASP A 156 -4.95 4.13 -14.88
C ASP A 156 -4.93 2.64 -14.47
N VAL A 157 -4.53 1.80 -15.42
CA VAL A 157 -4.58 0.34 -15.32
C VAL A 157 -3.23 -0.25 -14.91
N PRO A 158 -3.21 -1.28 -14.04
CA PRO A 158 -1.97 -1.97 -13.70
C PRO A 158 -1.46 -2.85 -14.85
N GLY A 159 -0.13 -3.01 -14.94
CA GLY A 159 0.50 -3.95 -15.87
C GLY A 159 0.38 -5.40 -15.39
N THR A 160 -0.72 -6.07 -15.74
CA THR A 160 -1.01 -7.46 -15.32
C THR A 160 -1.16 -8.42 -16.50
N THR A 161 -1.08 -9.72 -16.23
CA THR A 161 -1.35 -10.76 -17.25
C THR A 161 -2.81 -11.23 -17.17
N PRO A 162 -3.64 -11.02 -18.21
CA PRO A 162 -5.03 -11.47 -18.21
C PRO A 162 -5.18 -12.98 -18.00
N MET A 163 -6.27 -13.38 -17.33
CA MET A 163 -6.62 -14.79 -17.20
C MET A 163 -6.92 -15.43 -18.56
N ASN A 164 -6.42 -16.65 -18.77
CA ASN A 164 -6.87 -17.51 -19.88
C ASN A 164 -8.27 -18.09 -19.62
N THR A 165 -8.89 -18.68 -20.65
CA THR A 165 -10.26 -19.23 -20.58
C THR A 165 -10.47 -20.18 -19.41
N ARG A 166 -9.52 -21.07 -19.13
CA ARG A 166 -9.61 -22.04 -18.02
C ARG A 166 -9.59 -21.34 -16.67
N GLN A 167 -8.71 -20.36 -16.49
CA GLN A 167 -8.63 -19.55 -15.26
C GLN A 167 -9.90 -18.75 -15.04
N GLN A 168 -10.44 -18.11 -16.08
CA GLN A 168 -11.68 -17.36 -15.99
C GLN A 168 -12.87 -18.25 -15.60
N SER A 169 -12.98 -19.45 -16.18
CA SER A 169 -14.03 -20.41 -15.82
C SER A 169 -13.87 -20.92 -14.39
N ASN A 170 -12.63 -21.20 -13.95
CA ASN A 170 -12.34 -21.58 -12.57
C ASN A 170 -12.75 -20.47 -11.59
N TYR A 171 -12.45 -19.22 -11.90
CA TYR A 171 -12.83 -18.08 -11.08
C TYR A 171 -14.35 -17.95 -10.89
N LEU A 172 -15.13 -18.06 -11.98
CA LEU A 172 -16.60 -18.04 -11.88
C LEU A 172 -17.13 -19.24 -11.08
N HIS A 173 -16.55 -20.43 -11.25
CA HIS A 173 -16.90 -21.60 -10.46
C HIS A 173 -16.62 -21.39 -8.97
N THR A 174 -15.49 -20.76 -8.62
CA THR A 174 -15.17 -20.38 -7.24
C THR A 174 -16.22 -19.42 -6.67
N LEU A 175 -16.65 -18.40 -7.42
CA LEU A 175 -17.69 -17.49 -6.94
C LEU A 175 -19.03 -18.21 -6.71
N LYS A 176 -19.39 -19.20 -7.54
CA LYS A 176 -20.59 -20.03 -7.32
C LYS A 176 -20.48 -20.83 -6.02
N ALA A 177 -19.36 -21.54 -5.82
CA ALA A 177 -19.12 -22.34 -4.62
C ALA A 177 -19.11 -21.48 -3.34
N LEU A 178 -18.55 -20.27 -3.40
CA LEU A 178 -18.58 -19.33 -2.27
C LEU A 178 -20.00 -18.83 -1.96
N ASN A 179 -20.86 -18.67 -2.98
CA ASN A 179 -22.26 -18.25 -2.79
C ASN A 179 -23.14 -19.33 -2.14
N GLU A 180 -22.75 -20.59 -2.25
CA GLU A 180 -23.45 -21.71 -1.59
C GLU A 180 -23.17 -21.77 -0.08
N GLN A 181 -22.22 -20.99 0.44
CA GLN A 181 -21.92 -20.92 1.86
C GLN A 181 -23.00 -20.20 2.67
N ASN A 182 -23.30 -20.71 3.86
CA ASN A 182 -24.47 -20.29 4.64
C ASN A 182 -24.46 -18.83 5.14
N GLN A 183 -23.35 -18.08 5.09
CA GLN A 183 -23.24 -16.74 5.68
C GLN A 183 -23.02 -15.61 4.66
N LEU A 184 -22.92 -15.92 3.37
CA LEU A 184 -22.58 -14.95 2.31
C LEU A 184 -23.65 -14.91 1.22
N ILE A 185 -23.71 -13.78 0.52
CA ILE A 185 -24.42 -13.56 -0.75
C ILE A 185 -23.41 -12.99 -1.74
N ILE A 186 -23.24 -13.65 -2.88
CA ILE A 186 -22.50 -13.12 -4.03
C ILE A 186 -23.51 -12.76 -5.10
N ARG A 187 -23.51 -11.49 -5.52
CA ARG A 187 -24.46 -10.99 -6.51
C ARG A 187 -23.78 -10.09 -7.55
N PRO A 188 -24.19 -10.15 -8.83
CA PRO A 188 -23.74 -9.18 -9.82
C PRO A 188 -24.22 -7.77 -9.46
N GLN A 189 -23.36 -6.77 -9.61
CA GLN A 189 -23.73 -5.37 -9.35
C GLN A 189 -24.85 -4.87 -10.28
N SER A 190 -24.92 -5.39 -11.52
CA SER A 190 -26.01 -5.09 -12.46
C SER A 190 -27.39 -5.51 -11.95
N GLN A 191 -27.42 -6.43 -10.98
CA GLN A 191 -28.64 -6.95 -10.37
C GLN A 191 -28.96 -6.27 -9.04
N ASP A 192 -28.29 -5.19 -8.63
CA ASP A 192 -28.52 -4.49 -7.34
C ASP A 192 -30.00 -4.15 -7.06
N HIS A 193 -30.82 -3.99 -8.12
CA HIS A 193 -32.26 -3.72 -8.03
C HIS A 193 -33.14 -4.93 -7.64
N LEU A 194 -32.60 -6.16 -7.68
CA LEU A 194 -33.34 -7.38 -7.33
C LEU A 194 -33.30 -7.67 -5.83
N ARG A 195 -34.33 -8.34 -5.30
CA ARG A 195 -34.32 -8.84 -3.91
C ARG A 195 -33.52 -10.14 -3.83
N ASN A 196 -33.01 -10.46 -2.65
CA ASN A 196 -32.15 -11.65 -2.46
C ASN A 196 -32.80 -12.96 -2.91
N LYS A 197 -34.13 -13.11 -2.75
CA LYS A 197 -34.87 -14.32 -3.19
C LYS A 197 -35.01 -14.46 -4.71
N GLU A 198 -34.73 -13.39 -5.46
CA GLU A 198 -34.80 -13.35 -6.93
C GLU A 198 -33.42 -13.56 -7.56
N LEU A 199 -32.37 -13.67 -6.75
CA LEU A 199 -31.01 -13.87 -7.22
C LEU A 199 -30.77 -15.33 -7.56
N ASP A 200 -30.44 -15.58 -8.82
CA ASP A 200 -29.87 -16.85 -9.28
C ASP A 200 -28.51 -16.57 -9.95
N LEU A 201 -27.45 -16.71 -9.15
CA LEU A 201 -26.08 -16.52 -9.61
C LEU A 201 -25.69 -17.55 -10.68
N ASN A 202 -26.25 -18.76 -10.60
CA ASN A 202 -25.92 -19.84 -11.50
C ASN A 202 -26.50 -19.58 -12.89
N ALA A 203 -27.77 -19.21 -12.97
CA ALA A 203 -28.44 -18.79 -14.21
C ALA A 203 -27.77 -17.55 -14.81
N PHE A 204 -27.48 -16.52 -13.99
CA PHE A 204 -26.80 -15.32 -14.47
C PHE A 204 -25.45 -15.65 -15.14
N MET A 205 -24.61 -16.46 -14.50
CA MET A 205 -23.31 -16.83 -15.07
C MET A 205 -23.39 -17.78 -16.28
N ALA A 206 -24.51 -18.50 -16.46
CA ALA A 206 -24.70 -19.40 -17.60
C ALA A 206 -25.24 -18.66 -18.84
N GLU A 207 -26.11 -17.67 -18.63
CA GLU A 207 -26.91 -17.07 -19.70
C GLU A 207 -26.43 -15.67 -20.11
N ARG A 208 -25.75 -14.95 -19.22
CA ARG A 208 -25.44 -13.53 -19.42
C ARG A 208 -23.97 -13.31 -19.78
N PRO A 209 -23.66 -12.71 -20.95
CA PRO A 209 -22.30 -12.31 -21.30
C PRO A 209 -21.67 -11.37 -20.26
N GLU A 210 -22.48 -10.51 -19.63
CA GLU A 210 -22.02 -9.56 -18.61
C GLU A 210 -21.39 -10.25 -17.39
N SER A 211 -21.63 -11.55 -17.19
CA SER A 211 -21.02 -12.32 -16.11
C SER A 211 -19.49 -12.36 -16.15
N ARG A 212 -18.88 -12.12 -17.32
CA ARG A 212 -17.41 -12.10 -17.44
C ARG A 212 -16.81 -10.72 -17.18
N ASP A 213 -17.60 -9.67 -17.37
CA ASP A 213 -17.10 -8.28 -17.44
C ASP A 213 -17.55 -7.42 -16.25
N GLY A 214 -18.71 -7.73 -15.67
CA GLY A 214 -19.32 -6.99 -14.58
C GLY A 214 -18.64 -7.22 -13.23
N PHE A 215 -18.97 -6.39 -12.24
CA PHE A 215 -18.55 -6.61 -10.86
C PHE A 215 -19.51 -7.49 -10.10
N TYR A 216 -18.99 -8.23 -9.12
CA TYR A 216 -19.74 -9.00 -8.14
C TYR A 216 -19.55 -8.39 -6.75
N ARG A 217 -20.64 -8.19 -6.01
CA ARG A 217 -20.61 -7.84 -4.59
C ARG A 217 -20.49 -9.11 -3.77
N LEU A 218 -19.67 -9.07 -2.73
CA LEU A 218 -19.50 -10.11 -1.72
C LEU A 218 -20.11 -9.56 -0.44
N MET A 219 -21.30 -10.01 -0.07
CA MET A 219 -22.07 -9.42 1.03
C MET A 219 -22.30 -10.45 2.14
N PRO A 220 -22.14 -10.08 3.43
CA PRO A 220 -22.64 -10.92 4.50
C PRO A 220 -24.18 -11.02 4.43
N LYS A 221 -24.77 -12.18 4.76
CA LYS A 221 -26.25 -12.34 4.75
C LYS A 221 -26.97 -11.39 5.70
N LYS A 222 -26.31 -11.03 6.81
CA LYS A 222 -26.75 -9.96 7.68
C LYS A 222 -26.08 -8.69 7.20
N ASP A 223 -26.86 -7.81 6.58
CA ASP A 223 -26.38 -6.52 6.10
C ASP A 223 -25.70 -5.75 7.24
N ARG A 224 -24.59 -5.11 6.90
CA ARG A 224 -23.81 -4.26 7.80
C ARG A 224 -23.87 -2.85 7.28
N ASP A 225 -24.37 -1.94 8.10
CA ASP A 225 -24.51 -0.53 7.72
C ASP A 225 -23.11 0.09 7.53
N PRO A 226 -22.81 0.72 6.37
CA PRO A 226 -21.64 1.56 6.24
C PRO A 226 -21.75 2.73 7.23
N GLY A 227 -20.85 2.74 8.21
CA GLY A 227 -20.78 3.80 9.22
C GLY A 227 -20.32 5.13 8.60
N LYS A 228 -20.41 6.21 9.38
CA LYS A 228 -19.96 7.56 8.95
C LYS A 228 -18.46 7.63 8.65
N ASP A 229 -17.70 6.74 9.25
CA ASP A 229 -16.24 6.68 9.13
C ASP A 229 -15.81 5.50 8.23
N SER A 230 -16.53 5.28 7.12
CA SER A 230 -16.24 4.21 6.16
C SER A 230 -15.08 4.54 5.23
N GLY A 231 -14.32 3.54 4.83
CA GLY A 231 -13.32 3.64 3.79
C GLY A 231 -13.33 2.40 2.91
N ARG A 232 -12.42 2.40 1.95
CA ARG A 232 -12.21 1.30 1.02
C ARG A 232 -10.75 0.90 0.97
N LEU A 233 -10.53 -0.41 0.98
CA LEU A 233 -9.24 -1.03 0.72
C LEU A 233 -9.32 -1.68 -0.67
N THR A 234 -8.60 -1.12 -1.64
CA THR A 234 -8.41 -1.69 -2.97
C THR A 234 -7.24 -2.66 -2.94
N ILE A 235 -7.44 -3.85 -3.52
CA ILE A 235 -6.46 -4.94 -3.53
C ILE A 235 -6.08 -5.29 -4.97
N GLY A 236 -4.78 -5.24 -5.27
CA GLY A 236 -4.18 -5.57 -6.55
C GLY A 236 -3.40 -6.89 -6.47
N VAL A 237 -3.85 -7.90 -7.21
CA VAL A 237 -3.16 -9.19 -7.39
C VAL A 237 -3.10 -9.54 -8.87
N GLU A 238 -2.11 -10.34 -9.27
CA GLU A 238 -2.08 -10.91 -10.61
C GLU A 238 -3.38 -11.70 -10.85
N PRO A 239 -4.04 -11.55 -12.02
CA PRO A 239 -5.34 -12.16 -12.27
C PRO A 239 -5.39 -13.67 -12.03
N LYS A 240 -4.29 -14.40 -12.20
CA LYS A 240 -4.20 -15.84 -11.86
C LYS A 240 -4.53 -16.16 -10.39
N TYR A 241 -4.39 -15.20 -9.46
CA TYR A 241 -4.69 -15.33 -8.04
C TYR A 241 -6.07 -14.80 -7.62
N ALA A 242 -6.90 -14.30 -8.55
CA ALA A 242 -8.18 -13.67 -8.18
C ALA A 242 -9.12 -14.61 -7.41
N ALA A 243 -9.16 -15.91 -7.76
CA ALA A 243 -10.00 -16.89 -7.08
C ALA A 243 -9.55 -17.11 -5.63
N GLN A 244 -8.22 -17.19 -5.43
CA GLN A 244 -7.60 -17.34 -4.12
C GLN A 244 -7.86 -16.09 -3.25
N LEU A 245 -7.77 -14.91 -3.84
CA LEU A 245 -8.10 -13.66 -3.16
C LEU A 245 -9.60 -13.60 -2.79
N ALA A 246 -10.51 -13.97 -3.70
CA ALA A 246 -11.94 -13.94 -3.43
C ALA A 246 -12.31 -14.84 -2.23
N HIS A 247 -11.70 -16.02 -2.12
CA HIS A 247 -11.87 -16.89 -0.95
C HIS A 247 -11.39 -16.23 0.35
N ALA A 248 -10.23 -15.59 0.32
CA ALA A 248 -9.68 -14.87 1.47
C ALA A 248 -10.56 -13.67 1.88
N MET A 249 -11.06 -12.91 0.90
CA MET A 249 -11.98 -11.79 1.12
C MET A 249 -13.27 -12.24 1.79
N VAL A 250 -13.88 -13.33 1.31
CA VAL A 250 -15.09 -13.91 1.93
C VAL A 250 -14.83 -14.35 3.36
N THR A 251 -13.70 -15.02 3.60
CA THR A 251 -13.29 -15.44 4.95
C THR A 251 -13.14 -14.23 5.88
N LEU A 252 -12.51 -13.17 5.40
CA LEU A 252 -12.31 -11.94 6.17
C LEU A 252 -13.64 -11.20 6.43
N ILE A 253 -14.53 -11.13 5.45
CA ILE A 253 -15.89 -10.56 5.60
C ILE A 253 -16.66 -11.30 6.69
N ASP A 254 -16.57 -12.63 6.76
CA ASP A 254 -17.27 -13.41 7.78
C ASP A 254 -16.72 -13.12 9.20
N ARG A 255 -15.38 -13.13 9.33
CA ARG A 255 -14.66 -13.00 10.61
C ARG A 255 -14.67 -11.59 11.19
N ASP A 256 -14.42 -10.57 10.36
CA ASP A 256 -14.23 -9.20 10.83
C ASP A 256 -15.46 -8.33 10.52
N LYS A 257 -16.13 -7.85 11.57
CA LYS A 257 -17.36 -7.06 11.46
C LYS A 257 -17.11 -5.63 10.96
N SER A 258 -15.87 -5.15 10.99
CA SER A 258 -15.51 -3.87 10.37
C SER A 258 -15.66 -3.92 8.85
N VAL A 259 -15.50 -5.08 8.22
CA VAL A 259 -15.69 -5.24 6.77
C VAL A 259 -17.18 -5.34 6.46
N THR A 260 -17.75 -4.35 5.77
CA THR A 260 -19.20 -4.31 5.50
C THR A 260 -19.58 -5.12 4.27
N GLN A 261 -18.75 -5.05 3.22
CA GLN A 261 -18.92 -5.81 1.98
C GLN A 261 -17.59 -5.85 1.21
N GLY A 262 -17.50 -6.76 0.24
CA GLY A 262 -16.46 -6.79 -0.78
C GLY A 262 -17.03 -6.57 -2.17
N LYS A 263 -16.14 -6.30 -3.13
CA LYS A 263 -16.47 -6.22 -4.54
C LYS A 263 -15.30 -6.75 -5.36
N VAL A 264 -15.57 -7.58 -6.35
CA VAL A 264 -14.56 -8.16 -7.24
C VAL A 264 -15.00 -8.04 -8.70
N ALA A 265 -14.06 -7.76 -9.59
CA ALA A 265 -14.31 -7.68 -11.02
C ALA A 265 -14.57 -9.07 -11.61
N GLY A 266 -15.29 -9.10 -12.71
CA GLY A 266 -15.45 -10.28 -13.54
C GLY A 266 -14.10 -10.67 -14.17
N PRO A 267 -13.93 -11.97 -14.48
CA PRO A 267 -12.64 -12.53 -14.88
C PRO A 267 -12.04 -11.93 -16.16
N ALA A 268 -12.86 -11.41 -17.08
CA ALA A 268 -12.37 -10.82 -18.33
C ALA A 268 -11.84 -9.39 -18.14
N ASN A 269 -12.26 -8.70 -17.07
CA ASN A 269 -11.83 -7.34 -16.70
C ASN A 269 -10.89 -7.30 -15.49
N TYR A 270 -10.63 -8.44 -14.85
CA TYR A 270 -9.71 -8.51 -13.72
C TYR A 270 -8.29 -8.12 -14.14
N GLY A 271 -7.72 -7.11 -13.47
CA GLY A 271 -6.41 -6.53 -13.79
C GLY A 271 -6.40 -5.55 -14.96
N LYS A 272 -7.54 -5.26 -15.60
CA LYS A 272 -7.68 -4.33 -16.74
C LYS A 272 -8.35 -3.00 -16.38
N ARG A 273 -8.49 -2.74 -15.08
CA ARG A 273 -9.08 -1.53 -14.50
C ARG A 273 -8.25 -1.16 -13.29
N THR A 274 -8.33 0.10 -12.89
CA THR A 274 -7.70 0.64 -11.68
C THR A 274 -8.01 -0.18 -10.43
N ASP A 275 -9.25 -0.67 -10.30
CA ASP A 275 -9.69 -1.50 -9.18
C ASP A 275 -10.33 -2.81 -9.65
N SER A 276 -9.77 -3.93 -9.20
CA SER A 276 -10.29 -5.28 -9.49
C SER A 276 -10.85 -5.98 -8.25
N ALA A 277 -10.36 -5.67 -7.06
CA ALA A 277 -10.90 -6.16 -5.80
C ALA A 277 -10.92 -5.04 -4.76
N ILE A 278 -12.00 -4.96 -3.98
CA ILE A 278 -12.26 -3.88 -3.03
C ILE A 278 -12.92 -4.49 -1.79
N LEU A 279 -12.48 -4.08 -0.61
CA LEU A 279 -13.21 -4.25 0.66
C LEU A 279 -13.68 -2.88 1.13
N TYR A 280 -14.95 -2.79 1.54
CA TYR A 280 -15.50 -1.62 2.21
C TYR A 280 -15.43 -1.87 3.72
N ILE A 281 -14.89 -0.90 4.46
CA ILE A 281 -14.46 -1.06 5.84
C ILE A 281 -15.01 0.10 6.66
N ASN A 282 -15.66 -0.20 7.78
CA ASN A 282 -15.94 0.75 8.83
C ASN A 282 -14.71 0.87 9.73
N GLY A 283 -13.95 1.96 9.57
CA GLY A 283 -12.68 2.14 10.28
C GLY A 283 -11.76 3.09 9.54
N ASP A 284 -10.62 3.34 10.17
CA ASP A 284 -9.58 4.26 9.73
C ASP A 284 -8.45 3.54 8.96
N LEU A 285 -7.40 4.30 8.65
CA LEU A 285 -6.19 3.80 7.99
C LEU A 285 -5.50 2.68 8.78
N GLU A 286 -5.47 2.74 10.12
CA GLU A 286 -4.86 1.70 10.96
C GLU A 286 -5.65 0.39 10.86
N THR A 287 -6.98 0.48 10.92
CA THR A 287 -7.87 -0.66 10.71
C THR A 287 -7.65 -1.29 9.34
N ALA A 288 -7.56 -0.48 8.29
CA ALA A 288 -7.31 -0.96 6.94
C ALA A 288 -5.94 -1.61 6.77
N ALA A 289 -4.89 -1.05 7.38
CA ALA A 289 -3.55 -1.62 7.35
C ALA A 289 -3.50 -3.00 8.03
N ARG A 290 -4.15 -3.15 9.19
CA ARG A 290 -4.28 -4.44 9.88
C ARG A 290 -5.01 -5.47 9.01
N LEU A 291 -6.14 -5.08 8.41
CA LEU A 291 -6.92 -5.95 7.52
C LEU A 291 -6.14 -6.35 6.25
N ALA A 292 -5.30 -5.45 5.73
CA ALA A 292 -4.43 -5.76 4.60
C ALA A 292 -3.42 -6.87 4.93
N GLU A 293 -2.76 -6.78 6.09
CA GLU A 293 -1.83 -7.82 6.55
C GLU A 293 -2.55 -9.15 6.84
N GLU A 294 -3.71 -9.09 7.49
CA GLU A 294 -4.53 -10.29 7.72
C GLU A 294 -4.96 -10.94 6.39
N LEU A 295 -5.38 -10.16 5.41
CA LEU A 295 -5.77 -10.67 4.09
C LEU A 295 -4.59 -11.28 3.35
N LYS A 296 -3.38 -10.70 3.44
CA LYS A 296 -2.15 -11.29 2.88
C LYS A 296 -1.94 -12.69 3.46
N THR A 297 -1.94 -12.82 4.79
CA THR A 297 -1.75 -14.10 5.48
C THR A 297 -2.85 -15.10 5.13
N LEU A 298 -4.14 -14.69 5.20
CA LEU A 298 -5.27 -15.56 4.89
C LEU A 298 -5.28 -16.05 3.45
N SER A 299 -4.83 -15.20 2.52
CA SER A 299 -4.81 -15.55 1.11
C SER A 299 -3.77 -16.60 0.77
N GLY A 300 -2.62 -16.62 1.44
CA GLY A 300 -1.48 -17.46 1.05
C GLY A 300 -0.92 -17.13 -0.35
N ILE A 301 -1.26 -15.97 -0.90
CA ILE A 301 -0.73 -15.49 -2.19
C ILE A 301 0.74 -15.08 -1.95
N PRO A 302 1.68 -15.49 -2.80
CA PRO A 302 3.08 -15.10 -2.65
C PRO A 302 3.26 -13.59 -2.84
N ALA A 303 4.31 -13.02 -2.25
CA ALA A 303 4.52 -11.56 -2.25
C ALA A 303 4.60 -10.95 -3.67
N ASP A 304 5.14 -11.69 -4.64
CA ASP A 304 5.22 -11.30 -6.05
C ASP A 304 3.88 -11.43 -6.80
N GLY A 305 2.90 -12.13 -6.22
CA GLY A 305 1.54 -12.20 -6.71
C GLY A 305 0.71 -10.94 -6.45
N PHE A 306 1.18 -10.06 -5.56
CA PHE A 306 0.59 -8.73 -5.34
C PHE A 306 1.18 -7.72 -6.32
N VAL A 307 0.30 -6.90 -6.91
CA VAL A 307 0.65 -5.98 -7.99
C VAL A 307 1.07 -4.63 -7.41
N GLU A 308 2.23 -4.12 -7.82
CA GLU A 308 2.68 -2.79 -7.43
C GLU A 308 1.93 -1.73 -8.25
N HIS A 309 0.77 -1.34 -7.77
CA HIS A 309 -0.05 -0.27 -8.33
C HIS A 309 -0.83 0.41 -7.20
N THR A 310 -0.91 1.74 -7.25
CA THR A 310 -1.70 2.54 -6.31
C THR A 310 -2.58 3.46 -7.14
N PRO A 311 -3.91 3.27 -7.12
CA PRO A 311 -4.82 4.18 -7.80
C PRO A 311 -4.58 5.63 -7.42
N LEU A 312 -4.69 6.54 -8.39
CA LEU A 312 -4.48 7.98 -8.18
C LEU A 312 -5.28 8.47 -6.97
N SER A 313 -4.64 9.28 -6.11
CA SER A 313 -5.15 9.84 -4.86
C SER A 313 -5.47 8.84 -3.73
N MET A 314 -5.11 7.56 -3.85
CA MET A 314 -5.18 6.61 -2.75
C MET A 314 -3.87 6.55 -1.94
N GLN A 315 -3.98 6.16 -0.68
CA GLN A 315 -2.88 5.95 0.25
C GLN A 315 -2.41 4.50 0.15
N SER A 316 -1.16 4.28 -0.29
CA SER A 316 -0.60 2.92 -0.28
C SER A 316 -0.45 2.43 1.16
N THR A 317 -0.87 1.19 1.42
CA THR A 317 -0.62 0.50 2.70
C THR A 317 0.34 -0.68 2.53
N GLY A 318 0.99 -0.77 1.37
CA GLY A 318 1.89 -1.86 0.98
C GLY A 318 1.63 -2.32 -0.46
N ARG A 319 2.54 -3.14 -0.99
CA ARG A 319 2.43 -3.70 -2.34
C ARG A 319 1.11 -4.42 -2.55
N GLY A 320 0.33 -3.98 -3.54
CA GLY A 320 -1.00 -4.52 -3.85
C GLY A 320 -2.13 -4.03 -2.95
N PHE A 321 -1.91 -3.06 -2.07
CA PHE A 321 -2.94 -2.54 -1.17
C PHE A 321 -2.96 -1.02 -1.16
N SER A 322 -4.16 -0.46 -1.33
CA SER A 322 -4.37 0.99 -1.34
C SER A 322 -5.65 1.34 -0.62
N TYR A 323 -5.62 2.35 0.22
CA TYR A 323 -6.74 2.77 1.06
C TYR A 323 -7.20 4.19 0.73
N ALA A 324 -8.50 4.44 0.85
CA ALA A 324 -9.06 5.79 0.88
C ALA A 324 -10.34 5.82 1.71
N GLU A 325 -10.56 6.92 2.41
CA GLU A 325 -11.74 7.23 3.18
C GLU A 325 -12.81 7.92 2.33
N ASP A 326 -14.05 7.63 2.65
CA ASP A 326 -15.20 8.35 2.12
C ASP A 326 -15.47 9.58 3.01
N ALA A 327 -15.49 10.77 2.41
CA ALA A 327 -15.98 12.02 3.03
C ALA A 327 -17.24 12.56 2.35
N ASP A 328 -17.55 12.07 1.14
CA ASP A 328 -18.68 12.52 0.35
C ASP A 328 -19.98 11.91 0.88
N LYS A 329 -20.92 12.78 1.27
CA LYS A 329 -22.23 12.39 1.82
C LYS A 329 -23.12 11.66 0.80
N ASN A 330 -22.80 11.75 -0.49
CA ASN A 330 -23.58 11.14 -1.57
C ASN A 330 -23.17 9.70 -1.88
N GLN A 331 -22.22 9.11 -1.14
CA GLN A 331 -21.79 7.71 -1.30
C GLN A 331 -21.45 7.32 -2.75
N ILE A 332 -20.75 8.20 -3.46
CA ILE A 332 -20.29 7.95 -4.83
C ILE A 332 -18.95 7.20 -4.85
N SER A 333 -18.56 6.66 -6.01
CA SER A 333 -17.26 5.99 -6.15
C SER A 333 -16.09 6.93 -5.86
N HIS A 334 -15.01 6.42 -5.25
CA HIS A 334 -13.77 7.17 -4.95
C HIS A 334 -13.25 8.01 -6.12
N GLY A 335 -13.07 7.40 -7.29
CA GLY A 335 -12.58 8.12 -8.47
C GLY A 335 -13.51 9.27 -8.87
N LEU A 336 -14.82 9.11 -8.74
CA LEU A 336 -15.74 10.21 -9.04
C LEU A 336 -15.67 11.32 -7.98
N SER A 337 -15.55 10.94 -6.71
CA SER A 337 -15.41 11.89 -5.60
C SER A 337 -14.16 12.76 -5.73
N ARG A 338 -13.00 12.18 -6.05
CA ARG A 338 -11.78 12.97 -6.27
C ARG A 338 -11.76 13.69 -7.62
N ALA A 339 -12.46 13.17 -8.64
CA ALA A 339 -12.67 13.92 -9.88
C ALA A 339 -13.45 15.22 -9.64
N ARG A 340 -14.47 15.23 -8.78
CA ARG A 340 -15.19 16.46 -8.37
C ARG A 340 -14.27 17.48 -7.72
N VAL A 341 -13.42 17.04 -6.80
CA VAL A 341 -12.40 17.91 -6.18
C VAL A 341 -11.52 18.56 -7.24
N ILE A 342 -11.04 17.79 -8.23
CA ILE A 342 -10.23 18.31 -9.33
C ILE A 342 -11.03 19.32 -10.16
N VAL A 343 -12.24 18.97 -10.59
CA VAL A 343 -13.09 19.85 -11.41
C VAL A 343 -13.36 21.17 -10.70
N ASP A 344 -13.63 21.16 -9.39
CA ASP A 344 -13.82 22.37 -8.61
C ASP A 344 -12.54 23.17 -8.44
N ALA A 345 -11.40 22.52 -8.18
CA ALA A 345 -10.10 23.18 -8.12
C ALA A 345 -9.75 23.86 -9.46
N LEU A 346 -10.14 23.29 -10.61
CA LEU A 346 -9.91 23.86 -11.93
C LEU A 346 -10.72 25.14 -12.22
N LYS A 347 -11.74 25.45 -11.42
CA LYS A 347 -12.52 26.70 -11.51
C LYS A 347 -11.91 27.85 -10.70
N LEU A 348 -11.00 27.55 -9.77
CA LEU A 348 -10.37 28.53 -8.90
C LEU A 348 -9.16 29.19 -9.59
N GLU A 349 -8.77 30.36 -9.11
CA GLU A 349 -7.55 31.07 -9.55
C GLU A 349 -6.34 30.75 -8.67
N GLY A 350 -5.13 30.90 -9.22
CA GLY A 350 -3.87 30.71 -8.50
C GLY A 350 -3.17 29.35 -8.71
N PRO A 351 -2.11 29.05 -7.92
CA PRO A 351 -1.34 27.82 -8.05
C PRO A 351 -2.19 26.56 -7.86
N LEU A 352 -1.95 25.53 -8.68
CA LEU A 352 -2.77 24.31 -8.67
C LEU A 352 -2.79 23.61 -7.30
N ASP A 353 -1.66 23.54 -6.61
CA ASP A 353 -1.56 22.99 -5.25
C ASP A 353 -2.54 23.68 -4.28
N ALA A 354 -2.50 25.01 -4.20
CA ALA A 354 -3.39 25.78 -3.32
C ALA A 354 -4.88 25.60 -3.69
N ARG A 355 -5.18 25.51 -4.98
CA ARG A 355 -6.56 25.26 -5.47
C ARG A 355 -7.04 23.86 -5.09
N LEU A 356 -6.20 22.83 -5.22
CA LEU A 356 -6.51 21.46 -4.81
C LEU A 356 -6.75 21.38 -3.31
N LYS A 357 -5.89 22.00 -2.48
CA LYS A 357 -6.08 22.05 -1.03
C LYS A 357 -7.38 22.73 -0.63
N THR A 358 -7.71 23.84 -1.29
CA THR A 358 -8.98 24.55 -1.08
C THR A 358 -10.18 23.66 -1.43
N ALA A 359 -10.15 22.98 -2.58
CA ALA A 359 -11.22 22.08 -2.99
C ALA A 359 -11.33 20.85 -2.06
N LEU A 360 -10.22 20.23 -1.66
CA LEU A 360 -10.21 19.11 -0.71
C LEU A 360 -10.91 19.49 0.60
N ALA A 361 -10.56 20.65 1.16
CA ALA A 361 -11.18 21.15 2.38
C ALA A 361 -12.69 21.37 2.23
N ALA A 362 -13.13 21.93 1.10
CA ALA A 362 -14.54 22.17 0.81
C ALA A 362 -15.36 20.85 0.68
N HIS A 363 -14.71 19.78 0.22
CA HIS A 363 -15.29 18.43 0.12
C HIS A 363 -15.07 17.56 1.37
N GLY A 364 -14.50 18.11 2.45
CA GLY A 364 -14.34 17.42 3.73
C GLY A 364 -13.14 16.48 3.83
N PHE A 365 -12.17 16.59 2.93
CA PHE A 365 -10.93 15.81 2.93
C PHE A 365 -9.79 16.52 3.67
N ASP A 366 -8.80 15.75 4.08
CA ASP A 366 -7.52 16.28 4.55
C ASP A 366 -6.78 16.97 3.38
N THR A 367 -6.24 18.17 3.63
CA THR A 367 -5.60 18.99 2.59
C THR A 367 -4.21 18.51 2.23
N GLU A 368 -3.56 17.73 3.08
CA GLU A 368 -2.23 17.17 2.87
C GLU A 368 -2.28 15.69 2.46
N ASN A 369 -3.39 14.99 2.73
CA ASN A 369 -3.60 13.61 2.27
C ASN A 369 -5.01 13.42 1.67
N PRO A 370 -5.17 13.46 0.33
CA PRO A 370 -6.49 13.38 -0.29
C PRO A 370 -7.16 12.01 -0.18
N ALA A 371 -6.46 10.98 0.32
CA ALA A 371 -7.05 9.70 0.65
C ALA A 371 -7.81 9.72 1.99
N LEU A 372 -7.60 10.72 2.85
CA LEU A 372 -8.17 10.76 4.19
C LEU A 372 -9.23 11.86 4.32
N ARG A 373 -10.20 11.67 5.21
CA ARG A 373 -11.11 12.72 5.67
C ARG A 373 -10.34 13.75 6.47
N LYS A 374 -10.91 14.96 6.53
CA LYS A 374 -10.43 15.99 7.44
C LYS A 374 -10.54 15.50 8.89
N SER A 375 -9.42 15.48 9.61
CA SER A 375 -9.37 15.23 11.05
C SER A 375 -10.35 16.16 11.77
N ARG A 376 -11.19 15.60 12.63
CA ARG A 376 -12.16 16.37 13.43
C ARG A 376 -11.49 17.12 14.57
#